data_AF-A0A6A9GY96-F1
#
_entry.id   AF-A0A6A9GY96-F1
#
_cell.length_a   1.000
_cell.length_b   1.000
_cell.length_c   1.000
_cell.angle_alpha   90.00
_cell.angle_beta   90.00
_cell.angle_gamma   90.00
#
_symmetry.space_group_name_H-M   'P 1'
#
loop_
_entity.id
_entity.type
_entity.pdbx_description
1 polymer ?
#
loop_
_entity_poly.entity_id
_entity_poly.type
_entity_poly.pdbx_seq_one_letter_code
_entity_poly.pdbx_strand_id
1 'polypeptide(L)'
;HTMIATTREIAKATGTSLQTVITTLKILEEGNIIKRKTGVLMLNPELLMRGDDQKQKYLLLEFGNFEQEANEKQENALSDYYSFKD
;
A
#
# COMPACT_ATOMS: atom_id res chain seq x y z
N HIS A 1 2.11 9.96 -3.64
CA HIS A 1 0.82 10.01 -4.36
C HIS A 1 0.11 8.69 -4.14
N THR A 2 -1.17 8.72 -3.79
CA THR A 2 -1.96 7.53 -3.41
C THR A 2 -3.05 7.28 -4.46
N MET A 3 -3.11 6.05 -4.96
CA MET A 3 -4.09 5.57 -5.93
C MET A 3 -5.07 4.63 -5.23
N ILE A 4 -6.37 4.80 -5.51
CA ILE A 4 -7.41 3.86 -5.11
C ILE A 4 -7.79 3.07 -6.36
N ALA A 5 -7.40 1.81 -6.41
CA ALA A 5 -7.71 0.90 -7.50
C ALA A 5 -7.56 -0.56 -7.07
N THR A 6 -8.48 -1.39 -7.53
CA THR A 6 -8.38 -2.84 -7.42
C THR A 6 -7.55 -3.43 -8.56
N THR A 7 -7.01 -4.63 -8.37
CA THR A 7 -6.28 -5.35 -9.43
C THR A 7 -7.12 -5.60 -10.68
N ARG A 8 -8.45 -5.73 -10.53
CA ARG A 8 -9.40 -5.88 -11.64
C ARG A 8 -9.56 -4.61 -12.44
N GLU A 9 -9.68 -3.47 -11.77
CA GLU A 9 -9.77 -2.17 -12.45
C GLU A 9 -8.47 -1.85 -13.19
N ILE A 10 -7.33 -2.12 -12.57
CA ILE A 10 -6.01 -1.97 -13.21
C ILE A 10 -5.94 -2.84 -14.46
N ALA A 11 -6.24 -4.15 -14.35
CA ALA A 11 -6.21 -5.08 -15.48
C ALA A 11 -7.12 -4.63 -16.63
N LYS A 12 -8.32 -4.13 -16.32
CA LYS A 12 -9.25 -3.60 -17.32
C LYS A 12 -8.69 -2.34 -18.00
N ALA A 13 -8.11 -1.42 -17.23
CA ALA A 13 -7.58 -0.17 -17.74
C ALA A 13 -6.31 -0.36 -18.59
N THR A 14 -5.47 -1.35 -18.24
CA THR A 14 -4.22 -1.62 -18.95
C THR A 14 -4.35 -2.68 -20.05
N GLY A 15 -5.50 -3.37 -20.15
CA GLY A 15 -5.71 -4.45 -21.11
C GLY A 15 -4.86 -5.69 -20.84
N THR A 16 -4.36 -5.86 -19.61
CA THR A 16 -3.49 -6.99 -19.23
C THR A 16 -4.22 -8.02 -18.39
N SER A 17 -3.71 -9.24 -18.32
CA SER A 17 -4.28 -10.28 -17.44
C SER A 17 -4.16 -9.89 -15.96
N LEU A 18 -5.09 -10.40 -15.13
CA LEU A 18 -5.00 -10.24 -13.67
C LEU A 18 -3.68 -10.77 -13.10
N GLN A 19 -3.18 -11.87 -13.65
CA GLN A 19 -1.93 -12.47 -13.20
C GLN A 19 -0.74 -11.56 -13.51
N THR A 20 -0.70 -10.95 -14.69
CA THR A 20 0.33 -9.96 -15.05
C THR A 20 0.31 -8.80 -14.07
N VAL A 21 -0.86 -8.21 -13.79
CA VAL A 21 -0.99 -7.11 -12.83
C VAL A 21 -0.49 -7.52 -11.44
N ILE A 22 -0.91 -8.68 -10.94
CA ILE A 22 -0.49 -9.18 -9.62
C ILE A 22 1.03 -9.37 -9.55
N THR A 23 1.63 -9.99 -10.57
CA THR A 23 3.07 -10.21 -10.62
C THR A 23 3.82 -8.88 -10.70
N THR A 24 3.38 -7.94 -11.53
CA THR A 24 3.99 -6.61 -11.61
C THR A 24 3.89 -5.87 -10.28
N LEU A 25 2.73 -5.86 -9.63
CA LEU A 25 2.58 -5.20 -8.33
C LEU A 25 3.51 -5.80 -7.27
N LYS A 26 3.70 -7.13 -7.24
CA LYS A 26 4.68 -7.77 -6.35
C LYS A 26 6.11 -7.29 -6.60
N ILE A 27 6.52 -7.25 -7.87
CA ILE A 27 7.88 -6.77 -8.24
C ILE A 27 8.08 -5.31 -7.81
N LEU A 28 7.05 -4.47 -7.94
CA LEU A 28 7.11 -3.07 -7.50
C LEU A 28 7.17 -2.94 -5.97
N GLU A 29 6.52 -3.83 -5.23
CA GLU A 29 6.61 -3.90 -3.77
C GLU A 29 8.01 -4.35 -3.31
N GLU A 30 8.54 -5.42 -3.90
CA GLU A 30 9.88 -5.93 -3.62
C GLU A 30 10.97 -4.88 -3.92
N GLY A 31 10.76 -4.06 -4.94
CA GLY A 31 11.64 -2.94 -5.29
C GLY A 31 11.47 -1.69 -4.42
N ASN A 32 10.61 -1.71 -3.39
CA ASN A 32 10.25 -0.55 -2.57
C ASN A 32 9.78 0.67 -3.41
N ILE A 33 9.16 0.39 -4.56
CA ILE A 33 8.59 1.41 -5.44
C ILE A 33 7.20 1.78 -4.93
N ILE A 34 6.42 0.79 -4.50
CA ILE A 34 5.08 1.00 -3.95
C ILE A 34 4.92 0.26 -2.62
N LYS A 35 3.95 0.70 -1.83
CA LYS A 35 3.28 -0.11 -0.81
C LYS A 35 1.80 -0.25 -1.17
N ARG A 36 1.15 -1.36 -0.83
CA ARG A 36 -0.27 -1.56 -1.13
C ARG A 36 -1.07 -2.18 0.01
N LYS A 37 -2.34 -1.80 0.10
CA LYS A 37 -3.42 -2.45 0.86
C LYS A 37 -4.49 -2.89 -0.12
N THR A 38 -5.50 -3.63 0.35
CA THR A 38 -6.66 -3.96 -0.47
C THR A 38 -7.30 -2.69 -1.04
N GLY A 39 -7.22 -2.52 -2.37
CA GLY A 39 -7.81 -1.40 -3.09
C GLY A 39 -7.03 -0.07 -3.02
N VAL A 40 -5.88 -0.01 -2.35
CA VAL A 40 -5.09 1.22 -2.19
C VAL A 40 -3.62 0.95 -2.48
N LEU A 41 -3.00 1.80 -3.30
CA LEU A 41 -1.58 1.75 -3.65
C LEU A 41 -0.94 3.10 -3.36
N MET A 42 0.22 3.12 -2.72
CA MET A 42 0.99 4.32 -2.44
C MET A 42 2.36 4.21 -3.10
N LEU A 43 2.74 5.22 -3.87
CA LEU A 43 4.07 5.31 -4.49
C LEU A 43 5.09 5.87 -3.49
N ASN A 44 6.31 5.31 -3.49
CA ASN A 44 7.42 5.78 -2.67
C ASN A 44 7.72 7.27 -2.99
N PRO A 45 7.61 8.18 -2.00
CA PRO A 45 7.84 9.61 -2.19
C PRO A 45 9.24 9.97 -2.66
N GLU A 46 10.26 9.16 -2.36
CA GLU A 46 11.65 9.37 -2.81
C GLU A 46 11.78 9.33 -4.33
N LEU A 47 10.87 8.64 -5.01
CA LEU A 47 10.84 8.56 -6.48
C LEU A 47 10.13 9.75 -7.13
N LEU A 48 9.35 10.51 -6.38
CA LEU A 48 8.46 11.56 -6.89
C LEU A 48 9.00 12.98 -6.71
N MET A 49 9.70 13.26 -5.60
CA MET A 49 10.02 14.63 -5.22
C MET A 49 11.51 14.93 -5.29
N ARG A 50 11.87 15.96 -6.07
CA ARG A 50 13.13 16.70 -5.95
C ARG A 50 12.77 18.16 -5.69
N GLY A 51 13.04 18.68 -4.49
CA GLY A 51 13.08 20.13 -4.24
C GLY A 51 12.11 20.76 -3.22
N ASP A 52 11.17 20.03 -2.62
CA ASP A 52 10.34 20.54 -1.50
C ASP A 52 10.44 19.60 -0.28
N ASP A 53 11.44 19.88 0.57
CA ASP A 53 11.87 19.01 1.66
C ASP A 53 10.78 18.74 2.72
N GLN A 54 9.87 19.70 2.96
CA GLN A 54 8.84 19.55 3.98
C GLN A 54 7.74 18.59 3.53
N LYS A 55 7.26 18.74 2.29
CA LYS A 55 6.27 17.82 1.72
C LYS A 55 6.86 16.42 1.55
N GLN A 56 8.13 16.32 1.17
CA GLN A 56 8.80 15.03 1.06
C GLN A 56 8.88 14.32 2.41
N LYS A 57 9.27 15.02 3.49
CA LYS A 57 9.30 14.47 4.85
C LYS A 57 7.92 13.98 5.31
N TYR A 58 6.88 14.78 5.08
CA TYR A 58 5.50 14.39 5.42
C TYR A 58 5.06 13.11 4.69
N LEU A 59 5.29 13.05 3.37
CA LEU A 59 4.94 11.88 2.57
C LEU A 59 5.75 10.63 2.96
N LEU A 60 7.01 10.80 3.36
CA LEU A 60 7.84 9.70 3.86
C LEU A 60 7.29 9.10 5.15
N LEU A 61 6.79 9.94 6.06
CA LEU A 61 6.12 9.49 7.29
C LEU A 61 4.83 8.71 6.95
N GLU A 62 3.99 9.24 6.07
CA GLU A 62 2.77 8.54 5.61
C GLU A 62 3.11 7.18 4.96
N PHE A 63 4.16 7.13 4.14
CA PHE A 63 4.62 5.90 3.49
C PHE A 63 5.18 4.88 4.49
N GLY A 64 5.90 5.33 5.52
CA GLY A 64 6.34 4.49 6.63
C GLY A 64 5.17 3.87 7.38
N ASN A 65 4.22 4.70 7.80
CA ASN A 65 3.06 4.30 8.60
C ASN A 65 2.03 3.47 7.81
N PHE A 66 2.14 3.46 6.48
CA PHE A 66 1.22 2.74 5.60
C PHE A 66 1.09 1.26 5.97
N GLU A 67 2.14 0.59 6.45
CA GLU A 67 2.05 -0.82 6.88
C GLU A 67 1.60 -1.00 8.34
N GLN A 68 1.98 -0.08 9.24
CA GLN A 68 1.69 -0.17 10.68
C GLN A 68 0.18 -0.19 10.96
N GLU A 69 -0.59 0.69 10.34
CA GLU A 69 -2.04 0.78 10.57
C GLU A 69 -2.82 -0.48 10.15
N ALA A 70 -2.27 -1.28 9.23
CA ALA A 70 -2.91 -2.54 8.82
C ALA A 70 -2.64 -3.65 9.85
N ASN A 71 -1.41 -3.72 10.35
CA ASN A 71 -1.01 -4.73 11.34
C ASN A 71 -1.68 -4.50 12.70
N GLU A 72 -1.71 -3.26 13.18
CA GLU A 72 -2.34 -2.90 14.46
C GLU A 72 -3.84 -3.19 14.49
N LYS A 73 -4.57 -2.92 13.39
CA LYS A 73 -6.00 -3.25 13.27
C LYS A 73 -6.24 -4.76 13.31
N GLN A 74 -5.33 -5.54 12.76
CA GLN A 74 -5.44 -7.00 12.72
C GLN A 74 -5.14 -7.63 14.10
N GLU A 75 -4.12 -7.12 14.80
CA GLU A 75 -3.80 -7.52 16.18
C GLU A 75 -4.92 -7.20 17.17
N ASN A 76 -5.47 -5.98 17.10
CA ASN A 76 -6.59 -5.56 17.95
C ASN A 76 -7.83 -6.46 17.74
N ALA A 77 -8.20 -6.72 16.48
CA ALA A 77 -9.34 -7.58 16.17
C ALA A 77 -9.16 -9.04 16.66
N LEU A 78 -7.93 -9.55 16.64
CA LEU A 78 -7.60 -10.87 17.18
C LEU A 78 -7.68 -10.88 18.72
N SER A 79 -7.12 -9.88 19.38
CA SER A 79 -7.20 -9.71 20.84
C SER A 79 -8.65 -9.66 21.32
N ASP A 80 -9.49 -8.86 20.67
CA ASP A 80 -10.91 -8.74 20.98
C ASP A 80 -11.62 -10.09 20.88
N TYR A 81 -11.38 -10.86 19.81
CA TYR A 81 -11.99 -12.18 19.62
C TYR A 81 -11.67 -13.18 20.75
N TYR A 82 -10.42 -13.21 21.21
CA TYR A 82 -10.01 -14.11 22.29
C TYR A 82 -10.55 -13.66 23.65
N SER A 83 -10.71 -12.34 23.88
CA SER A 83 -11.33 -11.79 25.10
C SER A 83 -12.79 -12.22 25.31
N PHE A 84 -13.51 -12.63 24.27
CA PHE A 84 -14.90 -13.11 24.37
C PHE A 84 -15.01 -14.63 24.55
N LYS A 85 -13.88 -15.36 24.54
CA LYS A 85 -13.83 -16.81 24.65
C LYS A 85 -13.39 -17.33 26.02
N ASP A 86 -12.90 -16.45 26.89
CA ASP A 86 -12.63 -16.68 28.30
C ASP A 86 -13.81 -16.21 29.16
#